data_AF-A0A409W9V4-F1
#
_entry.id   AF-A0A409W9V4-F1
#
_cell.length_a   1.000
_cell.length_b   1.000
_cell.length_c   1.000
_cell.angle_alpha   90.00
_cell.angle_beta   90.00
_cell.angle_gamma   90.00
#
_symmetry.space_group_name_H-M   'P 1'
#
loop_
_entity.id
_entity.type
_entity.pdbx_description
1 polymer ?
#
loop_
_entity_poly.entity_id
_entity_poly.type
_entity_poly.pdbx_seq_one_letter_code
_entity_poly.pdbx_strand_id
1 'polypeptide(L)'
;MTDATPNPWAEALVADPYSPQIVTSRLRDLLAGKAVNGVPGVSKNENPASELEGLVQQTDWSFKPAAFDSVWRAVFDVAKELGCTEKIRDATYFWTEQYLANEAVDAIPAEEGDEDENFGLVDGLDKTWIATAVGDARLYALGYGYSAFAWNAFLDGLSLGEDGSPISDSMRIGSCGQLLAAGQRLKLRILGGGDKKATPGFAGRYLQGQPPKNDEDKKAGEEFWKKVVKAVEDQQSKAGERAKAILKRTEEHLKADKPDLTSEEVANVIWPPK
;
A
#
# COMPACT_ATOMS: atom_id res chain seq x y z
N MET A 1 -7.14 -17.17 13.80
CA MET A 1 -5.92 -16.96 12.97
C MET A 1 -4.71 -17.46 13.74
N THR A 2 -3.72 -18.08 13.10
CA THR A 2 -2.45 -18.43 13.79
C THR A 2 -1.76 -17.15 14.24
N ASP A 3 -1.33 -17.10 15.50
CA ASP A 3 -0.42 -16.10 16.08
C ASP A 3 0.87 -15.99 15.24
N ALA A 4 0.79 -15.36 14.07
CA ALA A 4 1.95 -15.07 13.25
C ALA A 4 2.74 -13.99 13.99
N THR A 5 3.74 -14.45 14.75
CA THR A 5 4.75 -13.56 15.29
C THR A 5 5.30 -12.76 14.11
N PRO A 6 5.30 -11.40 14.16
CA PRO A 6 5.79 -10.58 13.06
C PRO A 6 7.15 -11.11 12.61
N ASN A 7 7.37 -11.20 11.30
CA ASN A 7 8.66 -11.70 10.79
C ASN A 7 9.79 -10.86 11.42
N PRO A 8 10.67 -11.45 12.26
CA PRO A 8 11.64 -10.70 13.05
C PRO A 8 12.66 -9.96 12.17
N TRP A 9 12.79 -10.35 10.90
CA TRP A 9 13.62 -9.64 9.95
C TRP A 9 13.11 -8.21 9.70
N ALA A 10 11.80 -7.98 9.70
CA ALA A 10 11.23 -6.68 9.39
C ALA A 10 11.75 -5.58 10.32
N GLU A 11 11.71 -5.82 11.64
CA GLU A 11 12.25 -4.91 12.64
C GLU A 11 13.76 -4.75 12.50
N ALA A 12 14.49 -5.86 12.31
CA ALA A 12 15.94 -5.85 12.16
C ALA A 12 16.40 -5.02 10.95
N LEU A 13 15.67 -5.09 9.83
CA LEU A 13 15.96 -4.35 8.61
C LEU A 13 15.92 -2.85 8.84
N VAL A 14 14.90 -2.38 9.57
CA VAL A 14 14.63 -0.95 9.72
C VAL A 14 15.06 -0.36 11.05
N ALA A 15 15.70 -1.13 11.94
CA ALA A 15 16.24 -0.66 13.21
C ALA A 15 17.27 0.48 13.06
N ASP A 16 17.48 1.28 14.11
CA ASP A 16 18.51 2.32 14.04
C ASP A 16 19.94 1.74 14.14
N PRO A 17 20.94 2.38 13.50
CA PRO A 17 20.80 3.52 12.59
C PRO A 17 20.11 3.12 11.27
N TYR A 18 19.14 3.93 10.85
CA TYR A 18 18.34 3.69 9.64
C TYR A 18 18.84 4.53 8.45
N SER A 19 19.04 3.87 7.31
CA SER A 19 19.16 4.53 6.00
C SER A 19 18.77 3.56 4.88
N PRO A 20 18.40 4.04 3.68
CA PRO A 20 18.10 3.16 2.54
C PRO A 20 19.22 2.16 2.23
N GLN A 21 20.48 2.59 2.30
CA GLN A 21 21.64 1.72 2.04
C GLN A 21 21.81 0.66 3.13
N ILE A 22 21.53 1.03 4.38
CA ILE A 22 21.59 0.10 5.51
C ILE A 22 20.51 -0.98 5.38
N VAL A 23 19.28 -0.62 4.97
CA VAL A 23 18.20 -1.60 4.75
C VAL A 23 18.61 -2.64 3.73
N THR A 24 19.12 -2.23 2.56
CA THR A 24 19.59 -3.16 1.52
C THR A 24 20.74 -4.03 2.01
N SER A 25 21.72 -3.45 2.72
CA SER A 25 22.85 -4.22 3.26
C SER A 25 22.39 -5.28 4.25
N ARG A 26 21.48 -4.92 5.16
CA ARG A 26 20.94 -5.85 6.16
C ARG A 26 20.13 -6.97 5.52
N LEU A 27 19.34 -6.66 4.49
CA LEU A 27 18.60 -7.69 3.75
C LEU A 27 19.53 -8.69 3.08
N ARG A 28 20.61 -8.20 2.45
CA ARG A 28 21.64 -9.06 1.86
C ARG A 28 22.35 -9.91 2.91
N ASP A 29 22.68 -9.34 4.07
CA ASP A 29 23.34 -10.07 5.15
C ASP A 29 22.45 -11.18 5.72
N LEU A 30 21.17 -10.90 5.98
CA LEU A 30 20.18 -11.91 6.39
C LEU A 30 20.07 -13.02 5.34
N LEU A 31 19.94 -12.67 4.06
CA LEU A 31 19.84 -13.64 2.97
C LEU A 31 21.12 -14.46 2.73
N ALA A 32 22.28 -13.93 3.14
CA ALA A 32 23.56 -14.63 3.14
C ALA A 32 23.78 -15.50 4.40
N GLY A 33 22.77 -15.62 5.28
CA GLY A 33 22.84 -16.40 6.51
C GLY A 33 23.58 -15.71 7.65
N LYS A 34 23.85 -14.41 7.56
CA LYS A 34 24.45 -13.63 8.65
C LYS A 34 23.38 -13.07 9.57
N ALA A 35 23.70 -12.98 10.85
CA ALA A 35 22.81 -12.34 11.81
C ALA A 35 22.83 -10.81 11.64
N VAL A 36 21.66 -10.18 11.77
CA VAL A 36 21.49 -8.72 11.79
C VAL A 36 20.71 -8.35 13.04
N ASN A 37 21.27 -7.48 13.88
CA ASN A 37 20.63 -7.01 15.12
C ASN A 37 20.13 -8.16 16.02
N GLY A 38 20.89 -9.26 16.10
CA GLY A 38 20.53 -10.44 16.89
C GLY A 38 19.54 -11.40 16.22
N VAL A 39 18.99 -11.03 15.06
CA VAL A 39 18.08 -11.89 14.29
C VAL A 39 18.91 -12.76 13.33
N PRO A 40 18.76 -14.09 13.37
CA PRO A 40 19.50 -14.99 12.48
C PRO A 40 19.06 -14.81 11.03
N GLY A 41 20.02 -14.92 10.11
CA GLY A 41 19.76 -14.99 8.67
C GLY A 41 19.32 -16.39 8.22
N VAL A 42 19.18 -16.55 6.92
CA VAL A 42 18.78 -17.79 6.22
C VAL A 42 19.59 -18.99 6.69
N SER A 43 18.91 -20.09 7.01
CA SER A 43 19.57 -21.34 7.36
C SER A 43 20.27 -21.95 6.13
N LYS A 44 21.35 -22.71 6.33
CA LYS A 44 22.16 -23.28 5.23
C LYS A 44 21.38 -24.14 4.21
N ASN A 45 20.22 -24.65 4.57
CA ASN A 45 19.39 -25.53 3.73
C ASN A 45 18.18 -24.81 3.12
N GLU A 46 17.97 -23.55 3.46
CA GLU A 46 16.84 -22.75 2.97
C GLU A 46 17.23 -22.00 1.69
N ASN A 47 16.22 -21.70 0.87
CA ASN A 47 16.43 -20.96 -0.37
C ASN A 47 16.24 -19.46 -0.11
N PRO A 48 17.26 -18.61 -0.31
CA PRO A 48 17.14 -17.16 -0.10
C PRO A 48 15.97 -16.51 -0.85
N ALA A 49 15.63 -16.99 -2.05
CA ALA A 49 14.51 -16.45 -2.81
C ALA A 49 13.14 -16.82 -2.19
N SER A 50 13.04 -17.96 -1.51
CA SER A 50 11.83 -18.33 -0.76
C SER A 50 11.73 -17.57 0.56
N GLU A 51 12.85 -17.33 1.24
CA GLU A 51 12.87 -16.51 2.47
C GLU A 51 12.52 -15.05 2.19
N LEU A 52 12.99 -14.50 1.06
CA LEU A 52 12.60 -13.16 0.62
C LEU A 52 11.10 -13.06 0.28
N GLU A 53 10.52 -14.10 -0.34
CA GLU A 53 9.07 -14.19 -0.57
C GLU A 53 8.31 -14.24 0.76
N GLY A 54 8.74 -15.09 1.70
CA GLY A 54 8.13 -15.22 3.03
C GLY A 54 8.17 -13.91 3.81
N LEU A 55 9.28 -13.16 3.76
CA LEU A 55 9.38 -11.81 4.32
C LEU A 55 8.29 -10.88 3.76
N VAL A 56 8.10 -10.87 2.44
CA VAL A 56 7.10 -10.02 1.80
C VAL A 56 5.68 -10.42 2.20
N GLN A 57 5.36 -11.72 2.19
CA GLN A 57 4.00 -12.21 2.47
C GLN A 57 3.59 -12.06 3.94
N GLN A 58 4.52 -12.23 4.88
CA GLN A 58 4.19 -12.43 6.29
C GLN A 58 4.44 -11.20 7.18
N THR A 59 4.86 -10.06 6.60
CA THR A 59 5.20 -8.88 7.38
C THR A 59 4.08 -7.84 7.37
N ASP A 60 3.60 -7.48 8.56
CA ASP A 60 2.87 -6.23 8.77
C ASP A 60 3.88 -5.07 8.93
N TRP A 61 3.86 -4.12 7.98
CA TRP A 61 4.73 -2.95 7.99
C TRP A 61 4.12 -1.73 8.72
N SER A 62 2.97 -1.89 9.37
CA SER A 62 2.25 -0.83 10.10
C SER A 62 3.06 -0.17 11.22
N PHE A 63 4.09 -0.86 11.74
CA PHE A 63 5.00 -0.33 12.75
C PHE A 63 5.99 0.72 12.21
N LYS A 64 6.31 0.70 10.89
CA LYS A 64 7.20 1.71 10.27
C LYS A 64 6.84 2.07 8.82
N PRO A 65 5.66 2.67 8.56
CA PRO A 65 5.22 3.01 7.20
C PRO A 65 6.17 3.98 6.47
N ALA A 66 6.88 4.84 7.19
CA ALA A 66 7.89 5.74 6.62
C ALA A 66 9.04 5.01 5.90
N ALA A 67 9.24 3.71 6.18
CA ALA A 67 10.32 2.93 5.59
C ALA A 67 9.97 2.26 4.26
N PHE A 68 8.70 2.29 3.81
CA PHE A 68 8.24 1.55 2.62
C PHE A 68 9.12 1.80 1.39
N ASP A 69 9.47 3.04 1.07
CA ASP A 69 10.31 3.37 -0.09
C ASP A 69 11.66 2.64 -0.07
N SER A 70 12.32 2.62 1.09
CA SER A 70 13.61 1.96 1.26
C SER A 70 13.48 0.44 1.24
N VAL A 71 12.46 -0.10 1.89
CA VAL A 71 12.20 -1.55 1.96
C VAL A 71 11.87 -2.11 0.59
N TRP A 72 10.95 -1.49 -0.15
CA TRP A 72 10.58 -1.94 -1.49
C TRP A 72 11.73 -1.86 -2.48
N ARG A 73 12.54 -0.79 -2.45
CA ARG A 73 13.76 -0.72 -3.25
C ARG A 73 14.72 -1.86 -2.89
N ALA A 74 15.00 -2.08 -1.61
CA ALA A 74 15.89 -3.14 -1.16
C ALA A 74 15.39 -4.54 -1.58
N VAL A 75 14.11 -4.83 -1.37
CA VAL A 75 13.46 -6.09 -1.76
C VAL A 75 13.61 -6.33 -3.26
N PHE A 76 13.29 -5.35 -4.11
CA PHE A 76 13.35 -5.54 -5.56
C PHE A 76 14.79 -5.52 -6.12
N ASP A 77 15.71 -4.76 -5.52
CA ASP A 77 17.14 -4.81 -5.86
C ASP A 77 17.71 -6.21 -5.60
N VAL A 78 17.44 -6.77 -4.42
CA VAL A 78 17.90 -8.11 -4.06
C VAL A 78 17.18 -9.19 -4.85
N ALA A 79 15.88 -9.04 -5.12
CA ALA A 79 15.15 -9.97 -5.98
C ALA A 79 15.74 -10.05 -7.39
N LYS A 80 16.22 -8.92 -7.92
CA LYS A 80 16.93 -8.87 -9.20
C LYS A 80 18.27 -9.60 -9.15
N GLU A 81 19.04 -9.42 -8.08
CA GLU A 81 20.31 -10.13 -7.85
C GLU A 81 20.10 -11.65 -7.78
N LEU A 82 19.00 -12.09 -7.16
CA LEU A 82 18.63 -13.50 -7.03
C LEU A 82 17.88 -14.07 -8.25
N GLY A 83 17.57 -13.24 -9.25
CA GLY A 83 16.80 -13.68 -10.43
C GLY A 83 15.34 -14.07 -10.14
N CYS A 84 14.73 -13.56 -9.07
CA CYS A 84 13.39 -13.93 -8.61
C CYS A 84 12.39 -12.76 -8.59
N THR A 85 12.63 -11.68 -9.34
CA THR A 85 11.79 -10.47 -9.35
C THR A 85 10.29 -10.75 -9.60
N GLU A 86 9.94 -11.65 -10.52
CA GLU A 86 8.54 -11.97 -10.81
C GLU A 86 7.85 -12.65 -9.62
N LYS A 87 8.54 -13.59 -8.98
CA LYS A 87 8.09 -14.27 -7.77
C LYS A 87 7.83 -13.28 -6.62
N ILE A 88 8.75 -12.34 -6.41
CA ILE A 88 8.60 -11.31 -5.37
C ILE A 88 7.48 -10.32 -5.70
N ARG A 89 7.30 -9.95 -6.96
CA ARG A 89 6.13 -9.16 -7.36
C ARG A 89 4.83 -9.89 -7.06
N ASP A 90 4.74 -11.18 -7.39
CA ASP A 90 3.53 -11.96 -7.15
C ASP A 90 3.25 -12.09 -5.64
N ALA A 91 4.29 -12.22 -4.82
CA ALA A 91 4.21 -12.18 -3.37
C ALA A 91 3.60 -10.86 -2.82
N THR A 92 3.87 -9.71 -3.45
CA THR A 92 3.24 -8.44 -3.05
C THR A 92 1.74 -8.42 -3.29
N TYR A 93 1.23 -9.11 -4.32
CA TYR A 93 -0.22 -9.20 -4.54
C TYR A 93 -0.90 -10.02 -3.44
N PHE A 94 -0.31 -11.14 -3.04
CA PHE A 94 -0.81 -11.96 -1.93
C PHE A 94 -0.78 -11.20 -0.60
N TRP A 95 0.31 -10.46 -0.34
CA TRP A 95 0.39 -9.58 0.83
C TRP A 95 -0.75 -8.55 0.84
N THR A 96 -1.00 -7.87 -0.28
CA THR A 96 -2.08 -6.88 -0.36
C THR A 96 -3.46 -7.53 -0.25
N GLU A 97 -3.68 -8.69 -0.86
CA GLU A 97 -4.91 -9.46 -0.71
C GLU A 97 -5.16 -9.80 0.77
N GLN A 98 -4.17 -10.33 1.47
CA GLN A 98 -4.31 -10.71 2.88
C GLN A 98 -4.79 -9.55 3.77
N TYR A 99 -4.32 -8.33 3.52
CA TYR A 99 -4.60 -7.18 4.39
C TYR A 99 -5.67 -6.22 3.85
N LEU A 100 -6.04 -6.29 2.57
CA LEU A 100 -7.08 -5.44 1.94
C LEU A 100 -8.24 -6.23 1.31
N ALA A 101 -8.31 -7.56 1.44
CA ALA A 101 -9.41 -8.36 0.87
C ALA A 101 -10.77 -8.04 1.52
N ASN A 102 -10.75 -7.65 2.79
CA ASN A 102 -11.95 -7.28 3.53
C ASN A 102 -11.99 -5.78 3.80
N GLU A 103 -13.16 -5.32 4.22
CA GLU A 103 -13.35 -3.98 4.79
C GLU A 103 -12.42 -3.80 5.99
N ALA A 104 -11.99 -2.56 6.24
CA ALA A 104 -11.19 -2.27 7.43
C ALA A 104 -11.98 -2.68 8.67
N VAL A 105 -11.29 -3.15 9.72
CA VAL A 105 -11.95 -3.68 10.92
C VAL A 105 -12.95 -2.67 11.52
N ASP A 106 -12.62 -1.38 11.51
CA ASP A 106 -13.49 -0.32 12.03
C ASP A 106 -14.71 0.01 11.14
N ALA A 107 -14.87 -0.68 10.01
CA ALA A 107 -16.06 -0.66 9.16
C ALA A 107 -17.04 -1.79 9.50
N ILE A 108 -16.59 -2.85 10.17
CA ILE A 108 -17.40 -4.03 10.50
C ILE A 108 -18.32 -3.69 11.69
N PRO A 109 -19.65 -3.84 11.56
CA PRO A 109 -20.58 -3.61 12.65
C PRO A 109 -20.29 -4.52 13.86
N ALA A 110 -20.41 -3.98 15.08
CA ALA A 110 -20.15 -4.73 16.31
C ALA A 110 -21.05 -5.97 16.51
N GLU A 111 -22.20 -6.05 15.84
CA GLU A 111 -23.10 -7.21 15.87
C GLU A 111 -22.66 -8.35 14.92
N GLU A 112 -21.76 -8.05 13.98
CA GLU A 112 -21.22 -9.01 12.99
C GLU A 112 -19.75 -9.36 13.26
N GLY A 113 -19.09 -8.64 14.18
CA GLY A 113 -17.73 -8.95 14.62
C GLY A 113 -17.71 -10.03 15.70
N ASP A 114 -16.77 -10.97 15.63
CA ASP A 114 -16.46 -11.85 16.75
C ASP A 114 -15.99 -10.97 17.94
N GLU A 115 -16.81 -10.85 18.99
CA GLU A 115 -16.51 -10.06 20.21
C GLU A 115 -15.21 -10.50 20.91
N ASP A 116 -14.68 -11.68 20.54
CA ASP A 116 -13.47 -12.28 21.09
C ASP A 116 -12.18 -11.91 20.34
N GLU A 117 -12.24 -11.22 19.19
CA GLU A 117 -11.05 -10.78 18.47
C GLU A 117 -10.68 -9.34 18.87
N ASN A 118 -9.61 -9.18 19.66
CA ASN A 118 -8.98 -7.89 19.89
C ASN A 118 -8.24 -7.47 18.61
N PHE A 119 -8.97 -6.88 17.65
CA PHE A 119 -8.48 -6.55 16.30
C PHE A 119 -7.37 -5.48 16.23
N GLY A 120 -6.70 -5.14 17.34
CA GLY A 120 -5.53 -4.27 17.33
C GLY A 120 -5.82 -2.82 16.94
N LEU A 121 -7.08 -2.37 17.04
CA LEU A 121 -7.47 -0.97 16.79
C LEU A 121 -6.72 -0.04 17.75
N VAL A 122 -6.01 0.94 17.20
CA VAL A 122 -5.35 2.00 18.01
C VAL A 122 -5.93 3.34 17.61
N ASP A 123 -6.44 4.07 18.60
CA ASP A 123 -7.24 5.27 18.41
C ASP A 123 -8.52 5.03 17.58
N GLY A 124 -9.03 3.79 17.58
CA GLY A 124 -10.24 3.38 16.85
C GLY A 124 -10.04 3.14 15.35
N LEU A 125 -8.80 3.09 14.86
CA LEU A 125 -8.48 2.88 13.45
C LEU A 125 -7.70 1.58 13.22
N ASP A 126 -7.96 0.97 12.07
CA ASP A 126 -7.23 -0.18 11.53
C ASP A 126 -5.93 0.29 10.88
N LYS A 127 -4.83 0.27 11.65
CA LYS A 127 -3.53 0.74 11.19
C LYS A 127 -2.91 -0.15 10.13
N THR A 128 -3.17 -1.45 10.19
CA THR A 128 -2.64 -2.42 9.25
C THR A 128 -3.25 -2.19 7.87
N TRP A 129 -4.58 -2.01 7.80
CA TRP A 129 -5.25 -1.67 6.55
C TRP A 129 -4.73 -0.36 5.94
N ILE A 130 -4.64 0.71 6.75
CA ILE A 130 -4.11 2.01 6.29
C ILE A 130 -2.67 1.87 5.78
N ALA A 131 -1.81 1.18 6.53
CA ALA A 131 -0.41 1.00 6.16
C ALA A 131 -0.24 0.17 4.89
N THR A 132 -1.02 -0.90 4.73
CA THR A 132 -0.99 -1.72 3.51
C THR A 132 -1.42 -0.92 2.30
N ALA A 133 -2.49 -0.13 2.40
CA ALA A 133 -2.94 0.75 1.31
C ALA A 133 -1.81 1.72 0.89
N VAL A 134 -1.13 2.36 1.86
CA VAL A 134 0.04 3.20 1.58
C VAL A 134 1.16 2.40 0.93
N GLY A 135 1.50 1.24 1.47
CA GLY A 135 2.59 0.39 0.99
C GLY A 135 2.41 -0.06 -0.46
N ASP A 136 1.20 -0.47 -0.84
CA ASP A 136 0.87 -0.88 -2.22
C ASP A 136 0.93 0.31 -3.19
N ALA A 137 0.40 1.47 -2.80
CA ALA A 137 0.55 2.68 -3.60
C ALA A 137 2.03 3.09 -3.76
N ARG A 138 2.88 2.89 -2.75
CA ARG A 138 4.32 3.13 -2.89
C ARG A 138 5.02 2.11 -3.78
N LEU A 139 4.64 0.83 -3.75
CA LEU A 139 5.08 -0.15 -4.76
C LEU A 139 4.76 0.36 -6.17
N TYR A 140 3.57 0.94 -6.36
CA TYR A 140 3.17 1.48 -7.65
C TYR A 140 3.96 2.72 -8.04
N ALA A 141 4.16 3.62 -7.07
CA ALA A 141 4.91 4.84 -7.26
C ALA A 141 6.39 4.61 -7.54
N LEU A 142 6.94 3.46 -7.14
CA LEU A 142 8.30 3.06 -7.45
C LEU A 142 8.40 2.24 -8.76
N GLY A 143 7.27 1.82 -9.32
CA GLY A 143 7.21 1.05 -10.57
C GLY A 143 7.37 -0.46 -10.39
N TYR A 144 7.04 -0.99 -9.22
CA TYR A 144 7.18 -2.42 -8.91
C TYR A 144 5.88 -3.22 -9.08
N GLY A 145 4.72 -2.60 -8.87
CA GLY A 145 3.43 -3.25 -9.02
C GLY A 145 2.31 -2.45 -8.33
N TYR A 146 1.06 -2.82 -8.58
CA TYR A 146 -0.11 -2.26 -7.88
C TYR A 146 -1.23 -3.29 -7.89
N SER A 147 -1.71 -3.64 -6.71
CA SER A 147 -2.69 -4.71 -6.55
C SER A 147 -4.09 -4.31 -7.01
N ALA A 148 -4.83 -5.28 -7.55
CA ALA A 148 -6.25 -5.10 -7.84
C ALA A 148 -7.07 -4.86 -6.56
N PHE A 149 -6.66 -5.47 -5.45
CA PHE A 149 -7.28 -5.27 -4.14
C PHE A 149 -7.07 -3.85 -3.63
N ALA A 150 -5.86 -3.29 -3.77
CA ALA A 150 -5.58 -1.90 -3.40
C ALA A 150 -6.43 -0.90 -4.19
N TRP A 151 -6.68 -1.17 -5.48
CA TRP A 151 -7.58 -0.34 -6.27
C TRP A 151 -9.03 -0.40 -5.81
N ASN A 152 -9.56 -1.60 -5.57
CA ASN A 152 -10.94 -1.74 -5.08
C ASN A 152 -11.08 -1.04 -3.73
N ALA A 153 -10.16 -1.32 -2.80
CA ALA A 153 -10.04 -0.63 -1.52
C ALA A 153 -9.98 0.90 -1.67
N PHE A 154 -9.24 1.41 -2.67
CA PHE A 154 -9.19 2.84 -3.00
C PHE A 154 -10.56 3.39 -3.38
N LEU A 155 -11.28 2.70 -4.27
CA LEU A 155 -12.62 3.11 -4.71
C LEU A 155 -13.65 3.04 -3.56
N ASP A 156 -13.61 1.97 -2.78
CA ASP A 156 -14.55 1.73 -1.68
C ASP A 156 -14.40 2.80 -0.59
N GLY A 157 -13.16 3.13 -0.20
CA GLY A 157 -12.89 4.22 0.75
C GLY A 157 -13.30 5.62 0.27
N LEU A 158 -13.65 5.78 -1.02
CA LEU A 158 -14.19 7.01 -1.59
C LEU A 158 -15.67 6.93 -1.99
N SER A 159 -16.37 5.83 -1.71
CA SER A 159 -17.73 5.56 -2.23
C SER A 159 -17.81 5.59 -3.77
N LEU A 160 -16.77 5.11 -4.44
CA LEU A 160 -16.72 4.99 -5.91
C LEU A 160 -16.83 3.54 -6.39
N GLY A 161 -16.85 2.57 -5.47
CA GLY A 161 -17.12 1.16 -5.75
C GLY A 161 -18.57 0.92 -6.18
N GLU A 162 -18.86 -0.29 -6.66
CA GLU A 162 -20.19 -0.67 -7.16
C GLU A 162 -21.21 -0.94 -6.04
N ASP A 163 -20.76 -1.00 -4.78
CA ASP A 163 -21.55 -1.55 -3.67
C ASP A 163 -21.75 -0.55 -2.51
N GLY A 164 -22.90 -0.66 -1.84
CA GLY A 164 -23.26 0.11 -0.65
C GLY A 164 -22.54 -0.34 0.63
N SER A 165 -21.31 -0.84 0.51
CA SER A 165 -20.48 -1.30 1.62
C SER A 165 -20.31 -0.21 2.68
N PRO A 166 -20.24 -0.58 3.98
CA PRO A 166 -19.90 0.35 5.04
C PRO A 166 -18.54 1.00 4.78
N ILE A 167 -18.43 2.28 5.09
CA ILE A 167 -17.21 3.07 4.87
C ILE A 167 -16.77 3.68 6.19
N SER A 168 -15.62 3.21 6.68
CA SER A 168 -14.98 3.71 7.90
C SER A 168 -13.97 4.81 7.64
N ASP A 169 -13.47 5.41 8.72
CA ASP A 169 -12.39 6.38 8.65
C ASP A 169 -11.06 5.74 8.25
N SER A 170 -10.80 4.46 8.57
CA SER A 170 -9.59 3.77 8.11
C SER A 170 -9.59 3.58 6.59
N MET A 171 -10.73 3.24 6.00
CA MET A 171 -10.85 3.14 4.54
C MET A 171 -10.64 4.50 3.86
N ARG A 172 -11.26 5.57 4.39
CA ARG A 172 -11.06 6.95 3.89
C ARG A 172 -9.60 7.37 3.98
N ILE A 173 -8.94 7.09 5.11
CA ILE A 173 -7.55 7.46 5.35
C ILE A 173 -6.61 6.66 4.44
N GLY A 174 -6.83 5.35 4.28
CA GLY A 174 -5.99 4.56 3.38
C GLY A 174 -6.18 4.95 1.90
N SER A 175 -7.40 5.27 1.45
CA SER A 175 -7.61 5.86 0.10
C SER A 175 -6.89 7.20 -0.07
N CYS A 176 -6.89 8.06 0.94
CA CYS A 176 -6.08 9.28 0.95
C CYS A 176 -4.59 8.96 0.89
N GLY A 177 -4.14 7.96 1.65
CA GLY A 177 -2.77 7.47 1.61
C GLY A 177 -2.34 7.06 0.20
N GLN A 178 -3.20 6.32 -0.51
CA GLN A 178 -2.94 5.92 -1.90
C GLN A 178 -2.86 7.13 -2.85
N LEU A 179 -3.76 8.10 -2.72
CA LEU A 179 -3.76 9.32 -3.52
C LEU A 179 -2.56 10.23 -3.24
N LEU A 180 -2.11 10.34 -2.00
CA LEU A 180 -0.91 11.10 -1.65
C LEU A 180 0.37 10.38 -2.11
N ALA A 181 0.39 9.05 -1.99
CA ALA A 181 1.53 8.21 -2.32
C ALA A 181 1.74 8.00 -3.81
N ALA A 182 0.67 7.98 -4.61
CA ALA A 182 0.71 7.63 -6.03
C ALA A 182 -0.34 8.34 -6.89
N GLY A 183 -1.00 9.40 -6.41
CA GLY A 183 -2.11 10.06 -7.09
C GLY A 183 -1.79 10.55 -8.50
N GLN A 184 -0.60 11.08 -8.76
CA GLN A 184 -0.20 11.48 -10.11
C GLN A 184 -0.02 10.29 -11.03
N ARG A 185 0.57 9.20 -10.52
CA ARG A 185 0.69 7.96 -11.29
C ARG A 185 -0.66 7.27 -11.52
N LEU A 186 -1.56 7.30 -10.53
CA LEU A 186 -2.92 6.81 -10.67
C LEU A 186 -3.71 7.66 -11.68
N LYS A 187 -3.57 9.00 -11.63
CA LYS A 187 -4.13 9.93 -12.62
C LYS A 187 -3.62 9.60 -14.01
N LEU A 188 -2.31 9.44 -14.18
CA LEU A 188 -1.72 9.03 -15.44
C LEU A 188 -2.32 7.69 -15.89
N ARG A 189 -2.39 6.68 -15.01
CA ARG A 189 -2.96 5.35 -15.28
C ARG A 189 -4.41 5.42 -15.74
N ILE A 190 -5.23 6.22 -15.06
CA ILE A 190 -6.63 6.48 -15.40
C ILE A 190 -6.75 7.11 -16.78
N LEU A 191 -5.83 8.02 -17.11
CA LEU A 191 -5.73 8.67 -18.41
C LEU A 191 -5.00 7.82 -19.46
N GLY A 192 -4.83 6.51 -19.24
CA GLY A 192 -4.17 5.58 -20.17
C GLY A 192 -2.65 5.77 -20.32
N GLY A 193 -2.02 6.64 -19.53
CA GLY A 193 -0.58 6.78 -19.50
C GLY A 193 0.01 6.05 -18.29
N GLY A 194 0.79 5.00 -18.45
CA GLY A 194 1.45 4.40 -17.29
C GLY A 194 1.67 2.91 -17.45
N ASP A 195 2.95 2.56 -17.51
CA ASP A 195 3.48 1.24 -17.84
C ASP A 195 3.19 0.74 -19.27
N LYS A 196 4.22 0.27 -19.97
CA LYS A 196 4.13 -0.30 -21.32
C LYS A 196 3.65 -1.75 -21.31
N LYS A 197 3.67 -2.39 -20.13
CA LYS A 197 3.23 -3.78 -19.96
C LYS A 197 1.76 -3.81 -19.56
N ALA A 198 1.02 -4.73 -20.15
CA ALA A 198 -0.30 -5.08 -19.65
C ALA A 198 -0.12 -5.68 -18.24
N THR A 199 -0.46 -4.92 -17.22
CA THR A 199 -0.59 -5.46 -15.86
C THR A 199 -1.98 -6.07 -15.72
N PRO A 200 -2.18 -7.05 -14.83
CA PRO A 200 -3.53 -7.42 -14.42
C PRO A 200 -4.32 -6.15 -14.09
N GLY A 201 -5.45 -5.97 -14.75
CA GLY A 201 -6.42 -4.96 -14.37
C GLY A 201 -7.62 -5.62 -13.69
N PHE A 202 -8.52 -4.76 -13.22
CA PHE A 202 -9.57 -5.09 -12.24
C PHE A 202 -10.67 -6.00 -12.79
N ALA A 203 -11.25 -6.87 -11.94
CA ALA A 203 -12.46 -7.63 -12.23
C ALA A 203 -12.48 -8.36 -13.60
N GLY A 204 -11.35 -8.95 -14.00
CA GLY A 204 -11.21 -9.66 -15.28
C GLY A 204 -10.94 -8.77 -16.50
N ARG A 205 -10.68 -7.46 -16.34
CA ARG A 205 -10.27 -6.55 -17.43
C ARG A 205 -8.78 -6.27 -17.37
N TYR A 206 -8.03 -6.60 -18.40
CA TYR A 206 -6.67 -6.07 -18.57
C TYR A 206 -6.75 -4.56 -18.81
N LEU A 207 -6.17 -3.74 -17.93
CA LEU A 207 -5.99 -2.31 -18.21
C LEU A 207 -4.90 -2.16 -19.26
N GLN A 208 -5.22 -1.54 -20.40
CA GLN A 208 -4.28 -1.40 -21.50
C GLN A 208 -3.18 -0.40 -21.10
N GLY A 209 -1.93 -0.86 -21.07
CA GLY A 209 -0.73 -0.04 -20.88
C GLY A 209 -0.38 0.83 -22.10
N GLN A 210 -1.39 1.43 -22.74
CA GLN A 210 -1.21 2.28 -23.91
C GLN A 210 -1.98 3.59 -23.74
N PRO A 211 -1.42 4.71 -24.21
CA PRO A 211 -2.11 6.00 -24.24
C PRO A 211 -3.52 5.84 -24.83
N PRO A 212 -4.51 6.62 -24.36
CA PRO A 212 -5.85 6.61 -24.92
C PRO A 212 -5.77 6.72 -26.43
N LYS A 213 -6.37 5.76 -27.14
CA LYS A 213 -6.21 5.63 -28.60
C LYS A 213 -7.17 6.54 -29.36
N ASN A 214 -8.13 7.13 -28.66
CA ASN A 214 -9.11 8.06 -29.19
C ASN A 214 -9.46 9.13 -28.13
N ASP A 215 -10.17 10.18 -28.56
CA ASP A 215 -10.58 11.29 -27.70
C ASP A 215 -11.65 10.89 -26.67
N GLU A 216 -12.43 9.83 -26.93
CA GLU A 216 -13.49 9.34 -26.04
C GLU A 216 -12.90 8.72 -24.77
N ASP A 217 -11.89 7.86 -24.92
CA ASP A 217 -11.17 7.21 -23.81
C ASP A 217 -10.49 8.26 -22.93
N LYS A 218 -9.89 9.29 -23.55
CA LYS A 218 -9.26 10.40 -22.82
C LYS A 218 -10.30 11.18 -22.00
N LYS A 219 -11.44 11.50 -22.60
CA LYS A 219 -12.54 12.20 -21.93
C LYS A 219 -13.09 11.39 -20.76
N ALA A 220 -13.27 10.07 -20.94
CA ALA A 220 -13.73 9.18 -19.88
C ALA A 220 -12.76 9.14 -18.68
N GLY A 221 -11.44 9.06 -18.94
CA GLY A 221 -10.43 9.13 -17.89
C GLY A 221 -10.43 10.48 -17.15
N GLU A 222 -10.57 11.59 -17.86
CA GLU A 222 -10.68 12.93 -17.24
C GLU A 222 -11.95 13.07 -16.39
N GLU A 223 -13.08 12.56 -16.87
CA GLU A 223 -14.33 12.53 -16.10
C GLU A 223 -14.21 11.67 -14.84
N PHE A 224 -13.57 10.51 -14.94
CA PHE A 224 -13.34 9.65 -13.79
C PHE A 224 -12.40 10.31 -12.77
N TRP A 225 -11.31 10.93 -13.21
CA TRP A 225 -10.42 11.66 -12.31
C TRP A 225 -11.14 12.80 -11.58
N LYS A 226 -12.02 13.54 -12.26
CA LYS A 226 -12.86 14.56 -11.61
C LYS A 226 -13.79 13.95 -10.55
N LYS A 227 -14.34 12.74 -10.80
CA LYS A 227 -15.13 12.01 -9.79
C LYS A 227 -14.30 11.64 -8.58
N VAL A 228 -13.05 11.21 -8.76
CA VAL A 228 -12.11 10.93 -7.65
C VAL A 228 -11.90 12.18 -6.79
N VAL A 229 -11.54 13.32 -7.39
CA VAL A 229 -11.31 14.56 -6.64
C VAL A 229 -12.58 15.02 -5.92
N LYS A 230 -13.73 14.92 -6.58
CA LYS A 230 -15.02 15.25 -5.97
C LYS A 230 -15.38 14.32 -4.81
N ALA A 231 -15.10 13.02 -4.93
CA ALA A 231 -15.38 12.06 -3.88
C ALA A 231 -14.57 12.36 -2.60
N VAL A 232 -13.30 12.75 -2.75
CA VAL A 232 -12.47 13.23 -1.63
C VAL A 232 -13.12 14.43 -0.93
N GLU A 233 -13.65 15.38 -1.69
CA GLU A 233 -14.38 16.55 -1.15
C GLU A 233 -15.67 16.12 -0.42
N ASP A 234 -16.51 15.30 -1.07
CA ASP A 234 -17.81 14.89 -0.55
C ASP A 234 -17.69 14.06 0.76
N GLN A 235 -16.63 13.23 0.89
CA GLN A 235 -16.38 12.42 2.09
C GLN A 235 -16.03 13.26 3.34
N GLN A 236 -15.55 14.51 3.20
CA GLN A 236 -15.19 15.36 4.35
C GLN A 236 -16.37 15.63 5.29
N SER A 237 -17.59 15.59 4.77
CA SER A 237 -18.82 15.81 5.56
C SER A 237 -19.26 14.57 6.36
N LYS A 238 -18.71 13.40 6.04
CA LYS A 238 -19.09 12.09 6.60
C LYS A 238 -18.01 11.49 7.50
N ALA A 239 -16.83 12.09 7.52
CA ALA A 239 -15.65 11.58 8.21
C ALA A 239 -15.52 12.16 9.62
N GLY A 240 -14.87 11.42 10.53
CA GLY A 240 -14.42 11.96 11.80
C GLY A 240 -13.33 13.03 11.61
N GLU A 241 -13.07 13.83 12.66
CA GLU A 241 -12.20 15.02 12.58
C GLU A 241 -10.82 14.73 11.98
N ARG A 242 -10.20 13.60 12.35
CA ARG A 242 -8.89 13.19 11.83
C ARG A 242 -8.95 12.85 10.33
N ALA A 243 -9.87 11.97 9.94
CA ALA A 243 -10.02 11.57 8.54
C ALA A 243 -10.43 12.77 7.66
N LYS A 244 -11.29 13.65 8.16
CA LYS A 244 -11.66 14.92 7.50
C LYS A 244 -10.46 15.82 7.23
N ALA A 245 -9.57 15.99 8.21
CA ALA A 245 -8.36 16.79 8.03
C ALA A 245 -7.43 16.19 6.95
N ILE A 246 -7.29 14.86 6.91
CA ILE A 246 -6.49 14.16 5.90
C ILE A 246 -7.13 14.25 4.50
N LEU A 247 -8.45 14.09 4.40
CA LEU A 247 -9.21 14.26 3.15
C LEU A 247 -9.00 15.66 2.57
N LYS A 248 -9.15 16.70 3.41
CA LYS A 248 -8.92 18.09 3.00
C LYS A 248 -7.49 18.32 2.49
N ARG A 249 -6.49 17.82 3.22
CA ARG A 249 -5.08 17.94 2.79
C ARG A 249 -4.81 17.20 1.48
N THR A 250 -5.43 16.03 1.30
CA THR A 250 -5.36 15.25 0.05
C THR A 250 -5.99 16.02 -1.11
N GLU A 251 -7.18 16.58 -0.91
CA GLU A 251 -7.86 17.42 -1.90
C GLU A 251 -6.98 18.61 -2.34
N GLU A 252 -6.42 19.36 -1.39
CA GLU A 252 -5.51 20.47 -1.65
C GLU A 252 -4.27 20.04 -2.44
N HIS A 253 -3.70 18.87 -2.10
CA HIS A 253 -2.55 18.30 -2.80
C HIS A 253 -2.89 17.96 -4.27
N LEU A 254 -4.04 17.30 -4.50
CA LEU A 254 -4.49 16.91 -5.84
C LEU A 254 -4.87 18.12 -6.70
N LYS A 255 -5.59 19.11 -6.13
CA LYS A 255 -5.99 20.34 -6.85
C LYS A 255 -4.78 21.20 -7.23
N ALA A 256 -3.69 21.14 -6.46
CA ALA A 256 -2.44 21.82 -6.76
C ALA A 256 -1.54 21.06 -7.76
N ASP A 257 -1.97 19.89 -8.24
CA ASP A 257 -1.22 19.01 -9.16
C ASP A 257 0.22 18.74 -8.68
N LYS A 258 0.38 18.55 -7.36
CA LYS A 258 1.69 18.31 -6.75
C LYS A 258 2.21 16.90 -7.09
N PRO A 259 3.55 16.70 -7.11
CA PRO A 259 4.14 15.37 -7.24
C PRO A 259 3.74 14.44 -6.10
N ASP A 260 3.70 13.13 -6.41
CA ASP A 260 3.50 12.06 -5.41
C ASP A 260 4.47 12.21 -4.24
N LEU A 261 3.95 12.09 -3.01
CA LEU A 261 4.73 12.17 -1.78
C LEU A 261 5.53 10.89 -1.54
N THR A 262 6.68 11.01 -0.87
CA THR A 262 7.46 9.89 -0.36
C THR A 262 6.76 9.18 0.80
N SER A 263 7.19 7.96 1.14
CA SER A 263 6.63 7.22 2.29
C SER A 263 6.70 8.02 3.60
N GLU A 264 7.81 8.73 3.83
CA GLU A 264 7.99 9.56 5.03
C GLU A 264 7.03 10.75 5.05
N GLU A 265 6.87 11.43 3.91
CA GLU A 265 5.93 12.55 3.79
C GLU A 265 4.48 12.11 3.99
N VAL A 266 4.06 10.98 3.39
CA VAL A 266 2.72 10.40 3.60
C VAL A 266 2.53 10.00 5.06
N ALA A 267 3.53 9.36 5.68
CA ALA A 267 3.47 8.99 7.09
C ALA A 267 3.29 10.23 7.99
N ASN A 268 3.99 11.34 7.69
CA ASN A 268 3.83 12.60 8.40
C ASN A 268 2.45 13.26 8.20
N VAL A 269 1.72 12.93 7.13
CA VAL A 269 0.32 13.35 6.96
C VAL A 269 -0.63 12.49 7.79
N ILE A 270 -0.47 11.17 7.73
CA ILE A 270 -1.41 10.21 8.33
C ILE A 270 -1.18 10.05 9.84
N TRP A 271 0.09 9.94 10.25
CA TRP A 271 0.55 9.76 11.63
C TRP A 271 1.55 10.87 11.99
N PRO A 272 1.10 12.13 12.15
CA PRO A 272 2.00 13.22 12.48
C PRO A 272 2.75 12.94 13.79
N PRO A 273 4.05 13.31 13.89
CA PRO A 273 4.79 13.17 15.13
C PRO A 273 4.10 13.98 16.24
N LYS A 274 4.02 13.38 17.43
CA LYS A 274 3.49 14.03 18.64
C LYS A 274 4.42 15.14 19.14
#